data_AF-A0A1Q7RK22-F1
#
_entry.id   AF-A0A1Q7RK22-F1
#
_cell.length_a   1.000
_cell.length_b   1.000
_cell.length_c   1.000
_cell.angle_alpha   90.00
_cell.angle_beta   90.00
_cell.angle_gamma   90.00
#
_symmetry.space_group_name_H-M   'P 1'
#
loop_
_entity.id
_entity.type
_entity.pdbx_description
1 polymer ?
#
loop_
_entity_poly.entity_id
_entity_poly.type
_entity_poly.pdbx_seq_one_letter_code
_entity_poly.pdbx_strand_id
1 'polypeptide(L)'
;MAARLEPAVVPPKACHVPVAATIAACAALGGLLYALEGCHPGNADSEAIRALVAKEVTAINTRDLPALSEIWSKDKDILLFDVPPPGRFQGWDQIGPLWKGFFDKVSDVSGSRPTTGR
;
A
#
# COMPACT_ATOMS: atom_id res chain seq x y z
N MET A 1 31.58 38.97 -39.60
CA MET A 1 31.22 38.46 -38.26
C MET A 1 30.75 39.64 -37.42
N ALA A 2 29.66 39.42 -36.67
CA ALA A 2 28.89 40.36 -35.83
C ALA A 2 27.99 41.38 -36.54
N ALA A 3 26.69 41.07 -36.57
CA ALA A 3 25.63 42.08 -36.56
C ALA A 3 24.54 41.60 -35.60
N ARG A 4 24.35 42.37 -34.51
CA ARG A 4 23.26 42.24 -33.55
C ARG A 4 21.93 42.49 -34.26
N LEU A 5 20.94 41.64 -34.00
CA LEU A 5 19.53 41.95 -34.26
C LEU A 5 18.81 41.92 -32.92
N GLU A 6 18.51 43.09 -32.39
CA GLU A 6 17.60 43.24 -31.26
C GLU A 6 16.17 43.00 -31.73
N PRO A 7 15.35 42.18 -31.05
CA PRO A 7 13.92 42.18 -31.28
C PRO A 7 13.25 43.30 -30.49
N ALA A 8 12.49 44.12 -31.22
CA ALA A 8 11.66 45.19 -30.69
C ALA A 8 10.70 44.70 -29.60
N VAL A 9 10.69 45.41 -28.48
CA VAL A 9 9.64 45.33 -27.45
C VAL A 9 8.30 45.76 -28.05
N VAL A 10 7.33 44.86 -28.08
CA VAL A 10 5.93 45.18 -28.40
C VAL A 10 5.10 45.09 -27.10
N PRO A 11 4.40 46.16 -26.67
CA PRO A 11 3.61 46.16 -25.44
C PRO A 11 2.32 45.32 -25.57
N PRO A 12 1.74 44.87 -24.43
CA PRO A 12 0.75 43.80 -24.40
C PRO A 12 -0.63 44.25 -24.92
N LYS A 13 -1.17 43.51 -25.90
CA LYS A 13 -2.60 43.55 -26.18
C LYS A 13 -3.33 42.77 -25.10
N ALA A 14 -4.03 43.49 -24.23
CA ALA A 14 -5.02 42.94 -23.33
C ALA A 14 -6.16 42.31 -24.16
N CYS A 15 -6.08 41.01 -24.36
CA CYS A 15 -7.21 40.21 -24.83
C CYS A 15 -7.96 39.72 -23.59
N HIS A 16 -9.12 40.32 -23.33
CA HIS A 16 -10.13 39.79 -22.43
C HIS A 16 -10.46 38.35 -22.85
N VAL A 17 -10.02 37.37 -22.07
CA VAL A 17 -10.41 35.97 -22.27
C VAL A 17 -11.69 35.73 -21.49
N PRO A 18 -12.77 35.22 -22.11
CA PRO A 18 -14.01 34.92 -21.42
C PRO A 18 -13.78 33.77 -20.41
N VAL A 19 -14.18 34.01 -19.16
CA VAL A 19 -14.07 33.16 -17.96
C VAL A 19 -14.83 31.82 -18.05
N ALA A 20 -15.30 31.43 -19.24
CA ALA A 20 -16.05 30.19 -19.44
C ALA A 20 -15.21 29.01 -19.98
N ALA A 21 -13.95 29.22 -20.36
CA ALA A 21 -13.09 28.17 -20.94
C ALA A 21 -12.12 27.51 -19.95
N THR A 22 -12.23 27.80 -18.65
CA THR A 22 -11.27 27.33 -17.62
C THR A 22 -11.78 26.14 -16.79
N ILE A 23 -12.98 25.62 -17.06
CA ILE A 23 -13.54 24.50 -16.27
C ILE A 23 -13.33 23.14 -16.98
N ALA A 24 -13.14 23.12 -18.30
CA ALA A 24 -12.93 21.89 -19.04
C ALA A 24 -11.49 21.34 -18.97
N ALA A 25 -10.52 22.11 -18.46
CA ALA A 25 -9.12 21.68 -18.34
C ALA A 25 -8.82 20.91 -17.04
N CYS A 26 -9.65 21.05 -16.00
CA CYS A 26 -9.38 20.42 -14.69
C CYS A 26 -9.79 18.94 -14.63
N ALA A 27 -10.74 18.50 -15.47
CA ALA A 27 -11.18 17.09 -15.49
C ALA A 27 -10.17 16.16 -16.18
N ALA A 28 -9.39 16.66 -17.14
CA ALA A 28 -8.36 15.88 -17.83
C ALA A 28 -7.07 15.71 -17.01
N LEU A 29 -6.78 16.65 -16.10
CA LEU A 29 -5.61 16.58 -15.21
C LEU A 29 -5.81 15.63 -14.02
N GLY A 30 -7.03 15.47 -13.52
CA GLY A 30 -7.33 14.51 -12.45
C GLY A 30 -7.16 13.05 -12.88
N GLY A 31 -7.55 12.71 -14.12
CA GLY A 31 -7.40 11.36 -14.66
C GLY A 31 -5.95 10.96 -14.96
N LEU A 32 -5.09 11.93 -15.29
CA LEU A 32 -3.68 11.67 -15.57
C LEU A 32 -2.86 11.47 -14.28
N LEU A 33 -3.27 12.05 -13.15
CA LEU A 33 -2.61 11.87 -11.85
C LEU A 33 -2.78 10.43 -11.32
N TYR A 34 -3.93 9.79 -11.54
CA TYR A 34 -4.14 8.37 -11.19
C TYR A 34 -3.26 7.41 -12.01
N ALA A 35 -2.83 7.82 -13.20
CA ALA A 35 -1.90 7.02 -14.02
C ALA A 35 -0.42 7.20 -13.60
N LEU A 36 -0.12 8.19 -12.75
CA LEU A 36 1.24 8.55 -12.32
C LEU A 36 1.60 8.07 -10.90
N GLU A 37 0.64 7.57 -10.12
CA GLU A 37 0.93 6.91 -8.83
C GLU A 37 1.73 5.61 -8.99
N GLY A 38 1.85 5.07 -10.22
CA GLY A 38 2.71 3.93 -10.54
C GLY A 38 4.21 4.25 -10.71
N CYS A 39 4.63 5.51 -10.56
CA CYS A 39 6.03 5.93 -10.69
C CYS A 39 6.51 6.71 -9.45
N HIS A 40 6.32 6.16 -8.25
CA HIS A 40 7.01 6.66 -7.06
C HIS A 40 8.30 5.84 -6.81
N PRO A 41 9.48 6.47 -6.70
CA PRO A 41 10.73 5.75 -6.54
C PRO A 41 10.87 5.19 -5.10
N GLY A 42 10.39 3.97 -4.87
CA GLY A 42 10.95 2.89 -4.05
C GLY A 42 11.21 3.06 -2.55
N ASN A 43 11.31 4.27 -1.99
CA ASN A 43 11.73 4.47 -0.59
C ASN A 43 10.54 4.55 0.38
N ALA A 44 9.48 5.29 0.02
CA ALA A 44 8.28 5.40 0.84
C ALA A 44 7.57 4.05 1.01
N ASP A 45 7.49 3.27 -0.07
CA ASP A 45 6.86 1.94 -0.05
C ASP A 45 7.64 0.96 0.83
N SER A 46 8.98 1.02 0.80
CA SER A 46 9.83 0.17 1.63
C SER A 46 9.64 0.43 3.12
N GLU A 47 9.51 1.70 3.52
CA GLU A 47 9.24 2.05 4.92
C GLU A 47 7.83 1.63 5.35
N ALA A 48 6.83 1.83 4.50
CA ALA A 48 5.47 1.38 4.76
C ALA A 48 5.38 -0.15 4.93
N ILE A 49 6.07 -0.91 4.08
CA ILE A 49 6.18 -2.37 4.18
C ILE A 49 6.87 -2.77 5.50
N ARG A 50 8.00 -2.13 5.85
CA ARG A 50 8.68 -2.39 7.13
C ARG A 50 7.78 -2.13 8.33
N ALA A 51 6.98 -1.06 8.28
CA ALA A 51 6.02 -0.75 9.34
C ALA A 51 4.90 -1.80 9.43
N LEU A 52 4.40 -2.31 8.31
CA LEU A 52 3.42 -3.41 8.29
C LEU A 52 3.99 -4.70 8.91
N VAL A 53 5.22 -5.08 8.53
CA VAL A 53 5.89 -6.26 9.09
C VAL A 53 6.11 -6.09 10.60
N ALA A 54 6.51 -4.90 11.06
CA ALA A 54 6.68 -4.63 12.48
C ALA A 54 5.36 -4.80 13.26
N LYS A 55 4.24 -4.30 12.71
CA LYS A 55 2.90 -4.50 13.29
C LYS A 55 2.53 -5.98 13.34
N GLU A 56 2.86 -6.74 12.30
CA GLU A 56 2.59 -8.19 12.25
C GLU A 56 3.35 -8.93 13.35
N VAL A 57 4.64 -8.65 13.52
CA VAL A 57 5.45 -9.24 14.59
C VAL A 57 4.88 -8.92 15.96
N THR A 58 4.46 -7.67 16.20
CA THR A 58 3.79 -7.29 17.46
C THR A 58 2.51 -8.10 17.66
N ALA A 59 1.63 -8.17 16.65
CA ALA A 59 0.37 -8.87 16.72
C ALA A 59 0.55 -10.39 16.95
N ILE A 60 1.57 -11.01 16.35
CA ILE A 60 1.92 -12.42 16.61
C ILE A 60 2.37 -12.61 18.06
N ASN A 61 3.26 -11.74 18.56
CA ASN A 61 3.79 -11.84 19.92
C ASN A 61 2.71 -11.63 20.99
N THR A 62 1.73 -10.77 20.72
CA THR A 62 0.58 -10.53 21.62
C THR A 62 -0.60 -11.45 21.35
N ARG A 63 -0.52 -12.31 20.33
CA ARG A 63 -1.59 -13.23 19.88
C ARG A 63 -2.88 -12.50 19.51
N ASP A 64 -2.75 -11.32 18.91
CA ASP A 64 -3.84 -10.42 18.55
C ASP A 64 -4.40 -10.78 17.16
N LEU A 65 -5.40 -11.66 17.13
CA LEU A 65 -6.08 -12.08 15.91
C LEU A 65 -6.79 -10.91 15.18
N PRO A 66 -7.51 -9.99 15.87
CA PRO A 66 -8.05 -8.80 15.24
C PRO A 66 -6.98 -7.98 14.51
N ALA A 67 -5.84 -7.68 15.15
CA ALA A 67 -4.77 -6.91 14.53
C ALA A 67 -4.18 -7.61 13.29
N LEU A 68 -4.01 -8.95 13.35
CA LEU A 68 -3.59 -9.72 12.18
C LEU A 68 -4.59 -9.63 11.03
N SER A 69 -5.90 -9.60 11.30
CA SER A 69 -6.94 -9.49 10.28
C SER A 69 -6.93 -8.16 9.51
N GLU A 70 -6.34 -7.11 10.09
CA GLU A 70 -6.17 -5.80 9.45
C GLU A 70 -4.93 -5.73 8.55
N ILE A 71 -3.92 -6.57 8.83
CA ILE A 71 -2.66 -6.61 8.09
C ILE A 71 -2.78 -7.48 6.84
N TRP A 72 -3.45 -8.63 6.96
CA TRP A 72 -3.59 -9.57 5.86
C TRP A 72 -4.59 -9.07 4.82
N SER A 73 -4.29 -9.31 3.53
CA SER A 73 -5.18 -8.90 2.45
C SER A 73 -6.55 -9.58 2.57
N LYS A 74 -7.61 -8.82 2.25
CA LYS A 74 -8.98 -9.31 2.13
C LYS A 74 -9.33 -9.68 0.69
N ASP A 75 -8.46 -9.34 -0.25
CA ASP A 75 -8.62 -9.65 -1.67
C ASP A 75 -8.35 -11.15 -1.90
N LYS A 76 -9.31 -11.83 -2.51
CA LYS A 76 -9.27 -13.26 -2.83
C LYS A 76 -8.80 -13.55 -4.26
N ASP A 77 -8.60 -12.49 -5.05
CA ASP A 77 -8.20 -12.59 -6.45
C ASP A 77 -6.68 -12.51 -6.64
N ILE A 78 -5.92 -12.32 -5.55
CA ILE A 78 -4.45 -12.36 -5.56
C ILE A 78 -3.99 -13.74 -6.02
N LEU A 79 -3.29 -13.77 -7.14
CA LEU A 79 -2.69 -14.97 -7.72
C LEU A 79 -1.33 -15.24 -7.06
N LEU A 80 -1.14 -16.48 -6.61
CA LEU A 80 0.12 -16.97 -6.05
C LEU A 80 0.79 -17.84 -7.11
N PHE A 81 1.71 -17.24 -7.86
CA PHE A 81 2.40 -17.92 -8.97
C PHE A 81 3.63 -18.72 -8.52
N ASP A 82 4.29 -18.30 -7.45
CA ASP A 82 5.55 -18.88 -6.97
C ASP A 82 5.36 -19.97 -5.89
N VAL A 83 4.14 -20.51 -5.74
CA VAL A 83 3.83 -21.57 -4.77
C VAL A 83 3.26 -22.78 -5.50
N PRO A 84 3.81 -24.00 -5.33
CA PRO A 84 3.24 -25.21 -5.93
C PRO A 84 2.18 -25.88 -5.01
N PRO A 85 0.99 -26.25 -5.51
CA PRO A 85 0.46 -25.94 -6.84
C PRO A 85 0.06 -24.45 -6.93
N PRO A 86 0.22 -23.82 -8.11
CA PRO A 86 -0.18 -22.43 -8.30
C PRO A 86 -1.66 -22.29 -7.99
N GLY A 87 -2.00 -21.24 -7.27
CA GLY A 87 -3.33 -21.10 -6.69
C GLY A 87 -3.70 -19.66 -6.42
N ARG A 88 -4.86 -19.48 -5.81
CA ARG A 88 -5.35 -18.17 -5.37
C ARG A 88 -5.15 -18.05 -3.87
N PHE A 89 -4.70 -16.87 -3.44
CA PHE A 89 -4.73 -16.50 -2.05
C PHE A 89 -6.18 -16.45 -1.58
N GLN A 90 -6.51 -17.20 -0.53
CA GLN A 90 -7.90 -17.39 -0.10
C GLN A 90 -8.39 -16.30 0.89
N GLY A 91 -7.53 -15.34 1.22
CA GLY A 91 -7.86 -14.27 2.16
C GLY A 91 -7.79 -14.68 3.63
N TRP A 92 -8.06 -13.71 4.49
CA TRP A 92 -8.07 -13.88 5.94
C TRP A 92 -9.03 -14.98 6.44
N ASP A 93 -10.17 -15.19 5.76
CA ASP A 93 -11.17 -16.19 6.17
C ASP A 93 -10.58 -17.61 6.30
N GLN A 94 -9.60 -17.97 5.47
CA GLN A 94 -8.92 -19.26 5.54
C GLN A 94 -7.69 -19.24 6.45
N ILE A 95 -7.00 -18.09 6.55
CA ILE A 95 -5.74 -17.96 7.30
C ILE A 95 -5.98 -17.74 8.80
N GLY A 96 -6.99 -16.95 9.17
CA GLY A 96 -7.31 -16.63 10.56
C GLY A 96 -7.49 -17.85 11.47
N PRO A 97 -8.25 -18.90 11.04
CA PRO A 97 -8.37 -20.14 11.80
C PRO A 97 -7.04 -20.87 12.03
N LEU A 98 -6.08 -20.78 11.09
CA LEU A 98 -4.76 -21.39 11.23
C LEU A 98 -3.93 -20.68 12.31
N TRP A 99 -3.95 -19.34 12.33
CA TRP A 99 -3.30 -18.55 13.39
C TRP A 99 -3.91 -18.84 14.76
N LYS A 100 -5.25 -18.89 14.85
CA LYS A 100 -5.93 -19.27 16.09
C LYS A 100 -5.45 -20.64 16.57
N GLY A 101 -5.47 -21.65 15.70
CA GLY A 101 -5.02 -23.00 16.04
C GLY A 101 -3.55 -23.06 16.46
N PHE A 102 -2.68 -22.24 15.87
CA PHE A 102 -1.29 -22.10 16.29
C PHE A 102 -1.18 -21.50 17.71
N PHE A 103 -1.88 -20.40 17.99
CA PHE A 103 -1.86 -19.77 19.32
C PHE A 103 -2.42 -20.67 20.41
N ASP A 104 -3.49 -21.42 20.12
CA ASP A 104 -4.06 -22.40 21.04
C ASP A 104 -2.99 -23.46 21.40
N LYS A 105 -2.32 -24.06 20.40
CA LYS A 105 -1.27 -25.08 20.61
C LYS A 105 -0.06 -24.57 21.41
N VAL A 106 0.43 -23.37 21.12
CA VAL A 106 1.60 -22.82 21.83
C VAL A 106 1.26 -22.44 23.28
N SER A 107 0.00 -22.11 23.55
CA SER A 107 -0.49 -21.88 24.92
C SER A 107 -0.47 -23.16 25.74
N ASP A 108 -0.89 -24.29 25.16
CA ASP A 108 -0.90 -25.59 25.83
C ASP A 108 0.51 -26.03 26.25
N VAL A 109 1.51 -25.86 25.39
CA VAL A 109 2.92 -26.18 25.68
C VAL A 109 3.51 -25.25 26.76
N SER A 110 3.10 -23.98 26.77
CA SER A 110 3.54 -23.02 27.79
C SER A 110 2.88 -23.25 29.15
N GLY A 111 1.67 -23.83 29.15
CA GLY A 111 0.90 -24.19 30.35
C GLY A 111 1.26 -25.57 30.92
N SER A 112 1.87 -26.46 30.14
CA SER A 112 2.20 -27.82 30.57
C SER A 112 3.49 -27.93 31.40
N ARG A 113 3.91 -26.87 32.10
CA ARG A 113 5.03 -26.99 33.05
C ARG A 113 4.60 -27.97 34.15
N PRO A 114 5.27 -29.13 34.30
CA PRO A 114 4.94 -30.02 35.40
C PRO A 114 5.32 -29.28 36.68
N THR A 115 4.34 -29.05 37.55
CA THR A 115 4.59 -28.80 38.96
C THR A 115 5.18 -30.08 39.52
N THR A 116 6.49 -30.24 39.39
CA THR A 116 7.24 -31.27 40.11
C THR A 116 7.22 -30.86 41.58
N GLY A 117 6.10 -31.18 42.23
CA GLY A 117 5.99 -31.23 43.67
C GLY A 117 6.53 -32.56 44.12
N ARG A 118 7.72 -32.56 44.72
CA ARG A 118 8.04 -33.11 46.04
C ARG A 118 9.56 -33.12 46.23
#